data_AF-A0A378W101-F1
#
_entry.id   AF-A0A378W101-F1
#
_cell.length_a   1.000
_cell.length_b   1.000
_cell.length_c   1.000
_cell.angle_alpha   90.00
_cell.angle_beta   90.00
_cell.angle_gamma   90.00
#
_symmetry.space_group_name_H-M   'P 1'
#
loop_
_entity.id
_entity.type
_entity.pdbx_description
1 polymer ?
#
loop_
_entity_poly.entity_id
_entity_poly.type
_entity_poly.pdbx_seq_one_letter_code
_entity_poly.pdbx_strand_id
1 'polypeptide(L)'
;MMTEMQQRAQLHRQIWKIADEVRGAVDGWDFKQYVLGTLFYRFISENFTDYMQAGDSSIDYAAMPDSIITPEIKDDAVKVKGYFIYPGQLFAILPPKPIKTKSSTPS
;
A
#
# COMPACT_ATOMS: atom_id res chain seq x y z
N MET A 1 -42.15 -10.48 25.16
CA MET A 1 -40.73 -10.47 25.61
C MET A 1 -39.92 -11.22 24.59
N MET A 2 -38.96 -10.56 23.95
CA MET A 2 -38.04 -11.20 23.02
C MET A 2 -37.07 -12.02 23.87
N THR A 3 -37.08 -13.34 23.71
CA THR A 3 -36.30 -14.23 24.58
C THR A 3 -34.81 -14.11 24.25
N GLU A 4 -33.93 -14.29 25.24
CA GLU A 4 -32.48 -14.19 25.11
C GLU A 4 -31.92 -15.02 23.92
N MET A 5 -32.59 -16.14 23.61
CA MET A 5 -32.31 -16.99 22.46
C MET A 5 -32.57 -16.31 21.11
N GLN A 6 -33.64 -15.51 20.99
CA GLN A 6 -33.96 -14.77 19.76
C GLN A 6 -32.96 -13.65 19.50
N GLN A 7 -32.50 -12.95 20.54
CA GLN A 7 -31.45 -11.93 20.40
C GLN A 7 -30.11 -12.54 20.01
N ARG A 8 -29.70 -13.66 20.62
CA ARG A 8 -28.49 -14.40 20.22
C ARG A 8 -28.58 -14.91 18.78
N ALA A 9 -29.73 -15.42 18.36
CA ALA A 9 -29.94 -15.88 17.00
C ALA A 9 -29.91 -14.74 15.97
N GLN A 10 -30.42 -13.55 16.33
CA GLN A 10 -30.33 -12.37 15.47
C GLN A 10 -28.90 -11.84 15.38
N LEU A 11 -28.18 -11.79 16.50
CA LEU A 11 -26.79 -11.38 16.55
C LEU A 11 -25.90 -12.30 15.71
N HIS A 12 -26.06 -13.63 15.86
CA HIS A 12 -25.35 -14.60 15.03
C HIS A 12 -25.66 -14.43 13.54
N ARG A 13 -26.92 -14.19 13.16
CA ARG A 13 -27.28 -13.92 11.76
C ARG A 13 -26.65 -12.64 11.23
N GLN A 14 -26.58 -11.58 12.03
CA GLN A 14 -25.92 -10.34 11.60
C GLN A 14 -24.42 -10.53 11.41
N ILE A 15 -23.74 -11.22 12.32
CA ILE A 15 -22.31 -11.54 12.21
C ILE A 15 -22.05 -12.37 10.95
N TRP A 16 -22.87 -13.39 10.70
CA TRP A 16 -22.76 -14.22 9.49
C TRP A 16 -23.02 -13.44 8.21
N LYS A 17 -23.99 -12.52 8.23
CA LYS A 17 -24.31 -11.67 7.07
C LYS A 17 -23.17 -10.71 6.72
N ILE A 18 -22.53 -10.11 7.72
CA ILE A 18 -21.33 -9.28 7.51
C ILE A 18 -20.19 -10.10 6.92
N ALA A 19 -19.99 -11.33 7.41
CA ALA A 19 -18.96 -12.22 6.89
C ALA A 19 -19.22 -12.66 5.43
N ASP A 20 -20.48 -12.90 5.05
CA ASP A 20 -20.85 -13.21 3.66
C ASP A 20 -20.76 -11.98 2.73
N GLU A 21 -21.14 -10.79 3.21
CA GLU A 21 -21.00 -9.53 2.45
C GLU A 21 -19.53 -9.22 2.14
N VAL A 22 -18.60 -9.50 3.07
CA VAL A 22 -17.16 -9.33 2.85
C VAL A 22 -16.57 -10.45 1.96
N ARG A 23 -17.14 -11.66 2.01
CA ARG A 23 -16.68 -12.81 1.20
C ARG A 23 -17.11 -12.73 -0.26
N GLY A 24 -18.20 -12.03 -0.57
CA GLY A 24 -18.72 -11.84 -1.93
C GLY A 24 -18.18 -10.62 -2.69
N ALA A 25 -17.54 -9.67 -2.00
CA ALA A 25 -17.11 -8.40 -2.59
C ALA A 25 -15.69 -8.42 -3.19
N VAL A 26 -14.85 -9.38 -2.80
CA VAL A 26 -13.48 -9.53 -3.32
C VAL A 26 -13.21 -11.00 -3.54
N ASP A 27 -12.98 -11.39 -4.79
CA ASP A 27 -12.51 -12.73 -5.13
C ASP A 27 -11.23 -13.01 -4.33
N GLY A 28 -11.17 -14.13 -3.62
CA GLY A 28 -10.04 -14.44 -2.71
C GLY A 28 -8.69 -14.50 -3.41
N TRP A 29 -8.70 -14.59 -4.75
CA TRP A 29 -7.55 -14.44 -5.62
C TRP A 29 -7.09 -12.97 -5.74
N ASP A 30 -8.00 -12.03 -6.02
CA ASP A 30 -7.72 -10.60 -6.05
C ASP A 30 -7.26 -10.09 -4.68
N PHE A 31 -7.91 -10.52 -3.59
CA PHE A 31 -7.49 -10.14 -2.24
C PHE A 31 -6.04 -10.53 -1.97
N LYS A 32 -5.63 -11.74 -2.37
CA LYS A 32 -4.24 -12.19 -2.23
C LYS A 32 -3.29 -11.34 -3.07
N GLN A 33 -3.64 -10.99 -4.30
CA GLN A 33 -2.78 -10.16 -5.15
C GLN A 33 -2.65 -8.73 -4.61
N TYR A 34 -3.74 -8.12 -4.14
CA TYR A 34 -3.70 -6.78 -3.54
C TYR A 34 -2.93 -6.77 -2.22
N VAL A 35 -3.17 -7.73 -1.34
CA VAL A 35 -2.47 -7.81 -0.05
C VAL A 35 -1.00 -8.13 -0.26
N LEU A 36 -0.68 -9.14 -1.07
CA LEU A 36 0.71 -9.53 -1.32
C LEU A 36 1.46 -8.44 -2.09
N GLY A 37 0.83 -7.79 -3.07
CA GLY A 37 1.39 -6.66 -3.81
C GLY A 37 1.66 -5.45 -2.91
N THR A 38 0.72 -5.14 -2.00
CA THR A 38 0.90 -4.04 -1.03
C THR A 38 2.01 -4.34 -0.03
N LEU A 39 2.06 -5.57 0.49
CA LEU A 39 3.12 -6.00 1.42
C LEU A 39 4.49 -6.05 0.74
N PHE A 40 4.54 -6.53 -0.50
CA PHE A 40 5.76 -6.55 -1.29
C PHE A 40 6.25 -5.14 -1.57
N TYR A 41 5.35 -4.24 -2.00
CA TYR A 41 5.69 -2.84 -2.25
C TYR A 41 6.16 -2.13 -0.98
N ARG A 42 5.52 -2.39 0.16
CA ARG A 42 5.98 -1.92 1.46
C ARG A 42 7.38 -2.44 1.79
N PHE A 43 7.63 -3.74 1.60
CA PHE A 43 8.92 -4.36 1.91
C PHE A 43 10.07 -3.79 1.06
N ILE A 44 9.89 -3.66 -0.26
CA ILE A 44 10.92 -3.06 -1.12
C ILE A 44 11.12 -1.57 -0.82
N SER A 45 10.05 -0.85 -0.44
CA SER A 45 10.14 0.56 -0.08
C SER A 45 10.93 0.76 1.21
N GLU A 46 10.67 -0.03 2.25
CA GLU A 46 11.42 0.02 3.50
C GLU A 46 12.89 -0.37 3.28
N ASN A 47 13.14 -1.47 2.55
CA ASN A 47 14.51 -1.91 2.24
C ASN A 47 15.31 -0.87 1.43
N PHE A 48 14.63 -0.16 0.53
CA PHE A 48 15.25 0.87 -0.30
C PHE A 48 15.58 2.13 0.50
N THR A 49 14.65 2.55 1.37
CA THR A 49 14.90 3.63 2.32
C THR A 49 16.10 3.31 3.21
N ASP A 50 16.14 2.10 3.80
CA ASP A 50 17.26 1.67 4.64
C ASP A 50 18.58 1.64 3.86
N TYR A 51 18.54 1.22 2.60
CA TYR A 51 19.71 1.22 1.72
C TYR A 51 20.23 2.63 1.45
N MET A 52 19.34 3.58 1.18
CA MET A 52 19.70 4.99 0.94
C MET A 52 20.15 5.72 2.20
N GLN A 53 19.60 5.35 3.36
CA GLN A 53 20.03 5.87 4.66
C GLN A 53 21.36 5.26 5.12
N ALA A 54 21.75 4.09 4.60
CA ALA A 54 22.97 3.36 4.96
C ALA A 54 23.14 3.15 6.48
N GLY A 55 22.05 3.11 7.24
CA GLY A 55 22.04 3.01 8.70
C GLY A 55 22.21 4.33 9.45
N ASP A 56 22.26 5.48 8.76
CA ASP A 56 22.25 6.81 9.36
C ASP A 56 20.80 7.31 9.53
N SER A 57 20.33 7.31 10.77
CA SER A 57 18.99 7.80 11.15
C SER A 57 18.83 9.33 11.03
N SER A 58 19.90 10.06 10.72
CA SER A 58 19.87 11.51 10.45
C SER A 58 19.43 11.82 9.03
N ILE A 59 19.52 10.83 8.13
CA ILE A 59 19.15 10.94 6.72
C ILE A 59 17.71 10.48 6.57
N ASP A 60 16.79 11.39 6.30
CA ASP A 60 15.42 11.02 5.96
C ASP A 60 15.25 11.03 4.44
N TYR A 61 15.54 9.89 3.79
CA TYR A 61 15.36 9.73 2.35
C TYR A 61 13.91 10.01 1.90
N ALA A 62 12.90 9.81 2.76
CA ALA A 62 11.52 10.11 2.42
C ALA A 62 11.23 11.62 2.43
N ALA A 63 11.89 12.39 3.29
CA ALA A 63 11.74 13.84 3.31
C ALA A 63 12.51 14.57 2.19
N MET A 64 13.33 13.85 1.41
CA MET A 64 14.14 14.45 0.35
C MET A 64 13.33 14.76 -0.91
N PRO A 65 13.61 15.86 -1.62
CA PRO A 65 13.03 16.12 -2.92
C PRO A 65 13.60 15.19 -3.99
N ASP A 66 12.74 14.73 -4.91
CA ASP A 66 13.13 13.89 -6.05
C ASP A 66 14.23 14.54 -6.93
N SER A 67 14.42 15.85 -6.84
CA SER A 67 15.46 16.61 -7.56
C SER A 67 16.90 16.31 -7.10
N ILE A 68 17.08 15.74 -5.90
CA ILE A 68 18.40 15.30 -5.42
C ILE A 68 18.86 14.02 -6.13
N ILE A 69 17.92 13.26 -6.71
CA ILE A 69 18.23 12.01 -7.41
C ILE A 69 18.90 12.33 -8.75
N THR A 70 20.20 12.05 -8.82
CA THR A 70 20.94 12.10 -10.09
C THR A 70 20.72 10.81 -10.90
N PRO A 71 20.90 10.84 -12.23
CA PRO A 71 20.85 9.64 -13.06
C PRO A 71 21.83 8.54 -12.62
N GLU A 72 22.97 8.94 -12.06
CA GLU A 72 24.01 8.06 -11.54
C GLU A 72 23.52 7.27 -10.32
N ILE A 73 22.88 7.93 -9.35
CA ILE A 73 22.28 7.28 -8.17
C ILE A 73 21.22 6.27 -8.61
N LYS A 74 20.42 6.63 -9.63
CA LYS A 74 19.42 5.72 -10.19
C LYS A 74 20.05 4.51 -10.85
N ASP A 75 21.07 4.70 -11.69
CA ASP A 75 21.76 3.61 -12.38
C ASP A 75 22.48 2.68 -11.40
N ASP A 76 23.12 3.22 -10.36
CA ASP A 76 23.77 2.42 -9.32
C ASP A 76 22.75 1.65 -8.48
N ALA A 77 21.66 2.28 -8.08
CA ALA A 77 20.57 1.60 -7.38
C ALA A 77 19.97 0.45 -8.22
N VAL A 78 19.76 0.67 -9.52
CA VAL A 78 19.27 -0.37 -10.43
C VAL A 78 20.31 -1.48 -10.62
N LYS A 79 21.61 -1.19 -10.69
CA LYS A 79 22.66 -2.22 -10.79
C LYS A 79 22.81 -3.05 -9.51
N VAL A 80 22.68 -2.43 -8.34
CA VAL A 80 22.89 -3.10 -7.04
C VAL A 80 21.65 -3.85 -6.58
N LYS A 81 20.47 -3.23 -6.68
CA LYS A 81 19.21 -3.78 -6.15
C LYS A 81 18.27 -4.32 -7.24
N GLY A 82 18.45 -3.94 -8.51
CA GLY A 82 17.55 -4.29 -9.61
C GLY A 82 16.31 -3.41 -9.72
N TYR A 83 16.13 -2.45 -8.81
CA TYR A 83 14.99 -1.54 -8.77
C TYR A 83 15.37 -0.20 -8.14
N PHE A 84 14.59 0.84 -8.44
CA PHE A 84 14.75 2.18 -7.90
C PHE A 84 13.38 2.77 -7.56
N ILE A 85 13.28 3.42 -6.39
CA ILE A 85 12.05 4.09 -5.92
C ILE A 85 12.40 5.54 -5.57
N TYR A 86 11.66 6.49 -6.14
CA TYR A 86 11.82 7.90 -5.80
C TYR A 86 11.39 8.17 -4.35
N PRO A 87 12.00 9.17 -3.68
CA PRO A 87 11.57 9.64 -2.36
C PRO A 87 10.05 9.80 -2.29
N GLY A 88 9.45 10.57 -3.21
CA GLY A 88 8.01 10.84 -3.27
C GLY A 88 7.11 9.65 -3.64
N GLN A 89 7.70 8.47 -3.90
CA GLN A 89 7.02 7.22 -4.24
C GLN A 89 7.27 6.12 -3.21
N LEU A 90 7.76 6.46 -2.02
CA LEU A 90 7.88 5.50 -0.93
C LEU A 90 6.49 5.20 -0.33
N PHE A 91 6.33 3.99 0.18
CA PHE A 91 5.10 3.56 0.87
C PHE A 91 4.76 4.47 2.05
N ALA A 92 5.77 4.96 2.77
CA ALA A 92 5.62 5.86 3.91
C ALA A 92 5.05 7.24 3.54
N ILE A 93 5.21 7.69 2.28
CA ILE A 93 4.71 8.97 1.77
C ILE A 93 3.43 8.78 0.95
N LEU A 94 2.62 7.77 1.27
CA LEU A 94 1.26 7.72 0.74
C LEU A 94 0.32 8.50 1.68
N PRO A 95 0.07 9.82 1.50
CA PRO A 95 -1.28 10.31 1.73
C PRO A 95 -2.17 9.75 0.60
N PRO A 96 -3.50 9.69 0.78
CA PRO A 96 -4.41 9.37 -0.32
C PRO A 96 -4.26 10.45 -1.40
N LYS A 97 -3.34 10.24 -2.34
CA LYS A 97 -3.21 11.10 -3.52
C LYS A 97 -4.51 10.87 -4.30
N PRO A 98 -5.34 11.90 -4.50
CA PRO A 98 -6.55 11.73 -5.28
C PRO A 98 -6.11 11.23 -6.65
N ILE A 99 -6.58 10.04 -7.01
CA ILE A 99 -6.39 9.45 -8.33
C ILE A 99 -6.94 10.51 -9.29
N LYS A 100 -6.05 11.20 -10.01
CA LYS A 100 -6.49 12.06 -11.11
C LYS A 100 -7.08 11.11 -12.15
N THR A 101 -8.40 10.95 -12.09
CA THR A 101 -9.18 10.40 -13.19
C THR A 101 -8.80 11.24 -14.40
N LYS A 102 -8.23 10.60 -15.42
CA LYS A 102 -8.05 11.25 -16.71
C LYS A 102 -9.42 11.70 -17.15
N SER A 103 -9.72 13.00 -17.02
CA SER A 103 -10.83 13.62 -17.70
C SER A 103 -10.52 13.49 -19.18
N SER A 104 -11.21 12.55 -19.81
CA SER A 104 -11.48 12.53 -21.23
C SER A 104 -11.69 13.97 -21.71
N THR A 105 -10.80 14.46 -22.55
CA THR A 105 -11.03 15.63 -23.38
C THR A 105 -12.01 15.23 -24.48
N PRO A 106 -13.15 15.92 -24.66
CA PRO A 106 -13.74 16.07 -25.97
C PRO A 106 -13.54 17.53 -26.39
N SER A 107 -12.72 17.74 -27.42
CA SER A 107 -12.79 18.92 -28.27
C SER A 107 -12.51 18.47 -29.69
#